data_AF-A0AAD1TPA2-F1
#
_entry.id   AF-A0AAD1TPA2-F1
#
_cell.length_a   1.000
_cell.length_b   1.000
_cell.length_c   1.000
_cell.angle_alpha   90.00
_cell.angle_beta   90.00
_cell.angle_gamma   90.00
#
_symmetry.space_group_name_H-M   'P 1'
#
loop_
_entity.id
_entity.type
_entity.pdbx_description
1 polymer ?
#
loop_
_entity_poly.entity_id
_entity_poly.type
_entity_poly.pdbx_seq_one_letter_code
_entity_poly.pdbx_strand_id
1 'polypeptide(L)'
;MGRPNRTPQTGKTPEPKKGQLTSSLRQFLVTPADFATQPHGADGSMASEESAPSSPASDMLTGGTERPPWLDLLRALPTKEDLRLATSDLGATIRQDIQALRADMQGLSDRVGHIEAACDSLREAQNTLAEAADTSEQVRGMALHIEDLDNMGHRNNLRLRGLPETEDSPQQLQEILLEILNGILGRDHQ
;
A
#
# COMPACT_ATOMS: atom_id res chain seq x y z
N MET A 1 -2.68 -25.52 -60.73
CA MET A 1 -1.63 -24.69 -60.10
C MET A 1 -2.01 -24.49 -58.64
N GLY A 2 -1.22 -25.08 -57.74
CA GLY A 2 -1.54 -25.21 -56.31
C GLY A 2 -1.26 -23.95 -55.51
N ARG A 3 -2.14 -23.66 -54.54
CA ARG A 3 -1.96 -22.59 -53.55
C ARG A 3 -1.11 -23.10 -52.38
N PRO A 4 -0.13 -22.33 -51.86
CA PRO A 4 0.62 -22.75 -50.70
C PRO A 4 -0.16 -22.51 -49.40
N ASN A 5 -0.08 -23.51 -48.52
CA ASN A 5 -0.59 -23.53 -47.14
C ASN A 5 0.19 -22.55 -46.26
N ARG A 6 -0.52 -21.73 -45.48
CA ARG A 6 0.06 -20.83 -44.47
C ARG A 6 -0.28 -21.40 -43.10
N THR A 7 0.70 -21.96 -42.40
CA THR A 7 0.56 -22.43 -41.01
C THR A 7 0.55 -21.24 -40.04
N PRO A 8 -0.25 -21.28 -38.95
CA PRO A 8 -0.23 -20.26 -37.91
C PRO A 8 0.95 -20.50 -36.94
N GLN A 9 1.74 -19.45 -36.69
CA GLN A 9 2.74 -19.46 -35.62
C GLN A 9 2.03 -19.34 -34.27
N THR A 10 2.33 -20.26 -33.36
CA THR A 10 1.90 -20.23 -31.97
C THR A 10 2.73 -19.20 -31.20
N GLY A 11 2.06 -18.15 -30.72
CA GLY A 11 2.66 -17.11 -29.88
C GLY A 11 3.06 -17.68 -28.51
N LYS A 12 4.31 -17.46 -28.13
CA LYS A 12 4.85 -17.77 -26.81
C LYS A 12 4.25 -16.81 -25.77
N THR A 13 3.70 -17.37 -24.71
CA THR A 13 3.24 -16.68 -23.50
C THR A 13 4.43 -15.99 -22.80
N PRO A 14 4.35 -14.70 -22.43
CA PRO A 14 5.39 -14.07 -21.61
C PRO A 14 5.24 -14.48 -20.13
N GLU A 15 6.33 -14.89 -19.51
CA GLU A 15 6.44 -15.17 -18.08
C GLU A 15 6.20 -13.91 -17.22
N PRO A 16 5.58 -14.04 -16.03
CA PRO A 16 5.46 -12.95 -15.09
C PRO A 16 6.81 -12.64 -14.45
N LYS A 17 7.36 -11.45 -14.74
CA LYS A 17 8.49 -10.89 -14.00
C LYS A 17 8.09 -10.71 -12.54
N LYS A 18 8.85 -11.34 -11.64
CA LYS A 18 8.75 -11.13 -10.19
C LYS A 18 9.00 -9.65 -9.88
N GLY A 19 7.92 -8.92 -9.62
CA GLY A 19 7.94 -7.52 -9.24
C GLY A 19 8.70 -7.34 -7.94
N GLN A 20 9.78 -6.57 -8.05
CA GLN A 20 10.53 -6.01 -6.94
C GLN A 20 9.56 -5.08 -6.19
N LEU A 21 9.03 -5.55 -5.06
CA LEU A 21 8.17 -4.77 -4.19
C LEU A 21 8.89 -3.46 -3.83
N THR A 22 8.31 -2.35 -4.27
CA THR A 22 8.80 -1.02 -3.99
C THR A 22 8.83 -0.82 -2.47
N SER A 23 9.95 -0.31 -1.98
CA SER A 23 10.24 -0.04 -0.56
C SER A 23 9.27 0.94 0.12
N SER A 24 8.32 1.52 -0.63
CA SER A 24 7.38 2.52 -0.16
C SER A 24 6.23 1.96 0.70
N LEU A 25 5.88 0.67 0.54
CA LEU A 25 4.80 0.05 1.32
C LEU A 25 5.20 -0.43 2.72
N ARG A 26 6.50 -0.39 3.07
CA ARG A 26 6.96 -0.75 4.42
C ARG A 26 6.64 0.29 5.50
N GLN A 27 6.28 1.51 5.12
CA GLN A 27 5.95 2.57 6.09
C GLN A 27 4.53 2.45 6.67
N PHE A 28 3.66 1.64 6.08
CA PHE A 28 2.27 1.47 6.52
C PHE A 28 1.97 0.11 7.18
N LEU A 29 2.91 -0.83 7.13
CA LEU A 29 2.82 -2.12 7.81
C LEU A 29 3.52 -2.02 9.17
N VAL A 30 2.82 -1.48 10.15
CA VAL A 30 3.18 -1.64 11.57
C VAL A 30 3.22 -3.14 11.84
N THR A 31 4.42 -3.65 12.09
CA THR A 31 4.66 -5.06 12.38
C THR A 31 4.35 -5.28 13.86
N PRO A 32 3.54 -6.28 14.26
CA PRO A 32 3.20 -6.52 15.67
C PRO A 32 4.38 -7.07 16.52
N ALA A 33 5.62 -6.93 16.05
CA ALA A 33 6.82 -7.41 16.73
C ALA A 33 7.43 -6.38 17.70
N ASP A 34 6.99 -5.12 17.69
CA ASP A 34 7.57 -4.04 18.51
C ASP A 34 6.91 -3.86 19.89
N PHE A 35 5.97 -4.72 20.29
CA PHE A 35 5.31 -4.65 21.61
C PHE A 35 5.97 -5.52 22.70
N ALA A 36 7.06 -6.21 22.40
CA ALA A 36 7.68 -7.16 23.33
C ALA A 36 9.07 -6.72 23.80
N THR A 37 9.18 -5.57 24.48
CA THR A 37 10.28 -5.36 25.45
C THR A 37 10.02 -4.17 26.37
N GLN A 38 9.45 -4.43 27.55
CA GLN A 38 9.73 -3.62 28.75
C GLN A 38 10.31 -4.56 29.82
N PRO A 39 11.59 -4.42 30.18
CA PRO A 39 12.12 -5.00 31.40
C PRO A 39 11.77 -4.07 32.57
N HIS A 40 10.83 -4.47 33.42
CA HIS A 40 10.68 -3.85 34.73
C HIS A 40 11.90 -4.23 35.59
N GLY A 41 12.66 -3.21 35.96
CA GLY A 41 13.85 -3.31 36.79
C GLY A 41 13.56 -3.94 38.15
N ALA A 42 14.46 -4.85 38.50
CA ALA A 42 14.70 -5.28 39.86
C ALA A 42 15.45 -4.17 40.60
N ASP A 43 14.90 -3.67 41.69
CA ASP A 43 15.67 -3.05 42.76
C ASP A 43 14.83 -3.03 44.04
N GLY A 44 15.33 -3.65 45.11
CA GLY A 44 14.58 -3.81 46.35
C GLY A 44 15.18 -4.83 47.32
N SER A 45 16.49 -4.77 47.52
CA SER A 45 17.19 -5.39 48.64
C SER A 45 16.81 -4.67 49.94
N MET A 46 16.21 -5.38 50.89
CA MET A 46 16.32 -5.06 52.32
C MET A 46 16.38 -6.35 53.14
N ALA A 47 17.58 -6.59 53.66
CA ALA A 47 17.85 -7.44 54.81
C ALA A 47 17.63 -6.62 56.10
N SER A 48 17.08 -7.27 57.13
CA SER A 48 17.33 -7.07 58.57
C SER A 48 16.34 -7.97 59.33
N GLU A 49 16.85 -9.00 60.04
CA GLU A 49 16.99 -9.04 61.51
C GLU A 49 15.65 -9.37 62.20
N GLU A 50 15.48 -10.60 62.66
CA GLU A 50 15.90 -11.07 64.00
C GLU A 50 14.92 -10.61 65.09
N SER A 51 14.05 -11.53 65.51
CA SER A 51 13.74 -11.75 66.93
C SER A 51 12.81 -12.95 67.07
N ALA A 52 13.37 -14.05 67.54
CA ALA A 52 12.62 -15.12 68.18
C ALA A 52 12.13 -14.64 69.55
N PRO A 53 10.89 -14.96 69.95
CA PRO A 53 10.55 -15.04 71.36
C PRO A 53 10.46 -16.51 71.80
N SER A 54 11.34 -16.84 72.74
CA SER A 54 11.34 -18.02 73.58
C SER A 54 10.01 -18.19 74.33
N SER A 55 9.43 -19.40 74.27
CA SER A 55 8.54 -19.91 75.32
C SER A 55 9.36 -20.14 76.61
N PRO A 56 8.76 -20.06 77.81
CA PRO A 56 8.12 -21.29 78.33
C PRO A 56 6.88 -21.09 79.22
N ALA A 57 6.01 -22.09 79.14
CA ALA A 57 5.22 -22.70 80.21
C ALA A 57 4.48 -21.81 81.22
N SER A 58 3.15 -21.87 81.17
CA SER A 58 2.36 -22.21 82.36
C SER A 58 0.98 -22.73 81.99
N ASP A 59 0.67 -23.86 82.62
CA ASP A 59 -0.61 -24.50 82.84
C ASP A 59 -1.83 -23.58 82.81
N MET A 60 -2.89 -24.05 82.14
CA MET A 60 -4.21 -24.20 82.75
C MET A 60 -5.08 -25.05 81.82
N LEU A 61 -5.37 -26.26 82.29
CA LEU A 61 -6.36 -27.20 81.77
C LEU A 61 -7.62 -26.48 81.26
N THR A 62 -7.80 -26.44 79.94
CA THR A 62 -9.11 -26.16 79.33
C THR A 62 -9.40 -27.31 78.37
N GLY A 63 -10.44 -28.07 78.68
CA GLY A 63 -10.76 -29.34 78.06
C GLY A 63 -10.80 -29.28 76.53
N GLY A 64 -9.93 -30.07 75.90
CA GLY A 64 -9.95 -30.33 74.47
C GLY A 64 -11.27 -30.98 74.06
N THR A 65 -12.19 -30.17 73.59
CA THR A 65 -13.20 -30.61 72.62
C THR A 65 -12.51 -30.47 71.27
N GLU A 66 -11.88 -31.55 70.78
CA GLU A 66 -11.33 -31.59 69.43
C GLU A 66 -12.45 -31.21 68.46
N ARG A 67 -12.36 -29.99 67.94
CA ARG A 67 -13.37 -29.46 67.06
C ARG A 67 -13.22 -30.20 65.73
N PRO A 68 -14.28 -30.88 65.24
CA PRO A 68 -14.16 -31.64 64.01
C PRO A 68 -13.71 -30.76 62.83
N PRO A 69 -12.71 -31.18 62.02
CA PRO A 69 -12.11 -30.37 60.96
C PRO A 69 -13.09 -29.96 59.84
N TRP A 70 -14.24 -30.63 59.75
CA TRP A 70 -15.30 -30.27 58.80
C TRP A 70 -16.06 -29.00 59.20
N LEU A 71 -16.04 -28.58 60.46
CA LEU A 71 -16.70 -27.34 60.91
C LEU A 71 -15.97 -26.09 60.41
N ASP A 72 -14.65 -26.15 60.32
CA ASP A 72 -13.86 -25.07 59.73
C ASP A 72 -14.07 -25.02 58.20
N LEU A 73 -14.22 -26.19 57.57
CA LEU A 73 -14.59 -26.28 56.15
C LEU A 73 -15.99 -25.69 55.88
N LEU A 74 -16.97 -25.93 56.75
CA LEU A 74 -18.32 -25.35 56.62
C LEU A 74 -18.37 -23.85 56.88
N ARG A 75 -17.50 -23.33 57.75
CA ARG A 75 -17.36 -21.89 57.97
C ARG A 75 -16.60 -21.20 56.84
N ALA A 76 -15.76 -21.92 56.12
CA ALA A 76 -15.07 -21.45 54.92
C ALA A 76 -15.95 -21.51 53.66
N LEU A 77 -17.15 -22.10 53.73
CA LEU A 77 -18.07 -22.07 52.59
C LEU A 77 -18.60 -20.65 52.39
N PRO A 78 -18.63 -20.16 51.14
CA PRO A 78 -19.21 -18.86 50.83
C PRO A 78 -20.67 -18.83 51.29
N THR A 79 -21.03 -17.75 51.95
CA THR A 79 -22.40 -17.53 52.39
C THR A 79 -23.30 -17.27 51.17
N LYS A 80 -24.61 -17.41 51.35
CA LYS A 80 -25.58 -17.08 50.30
C LYS A 80 -25.46 -15.62 49.85
N GLU A 81 -25.00 -14.73 50.73
CA GLU A 81 -24.77 -13.32 50.45
C GLU A 81 -23.55 -13.13 49.54
N ASP A 82 -22.46 -13.86 49.79
CA ASP A 82 -21.25 -13.83 48.94
C ASP A 82 -21.57 -14.27 47.50
N LEU A 83 -22.41 -15.30 47.33
CA LEU A 83 -22.85 -15.73 46.00
C LEU A 83 -23.74 -14.69 45.29
N ARG A 84 -24.56 -13.94 46.05
CA ARG A 84 -25.37 -12.85 45.48
C ARG A 84 -24.51 -11.66 45.08
N LEU A 85 -23.48 -11.35 45.85
CA LEU A 85 -22.51 -10.30 45.51
C LEU A 85 -21.71 -10.72 44.27
N ALA A 86 -21.15 -11.93 44.25
CA ALA A 86 -20.40 -12.44 43.11
C ALA A 86 -21.23 -12.48 41.81
N THR A 87 -22.51 -12.86 41.88
CA THR A 87 -23.39 -12.85 40.71
C THR A 87 -23.77 -11.43 40.25
N SER A 88 -23.95 -10.50 41.19
CA SER A 88 -24.18 -9.08 40.89
C SER A 88 -22.96 -8.44 40.22
N ASP A 89 -21.78 -8.68 40.78
CA ASP A 89 -20.50 -8.17 40.29
C ASP A 89 -20.18 -8.75 38.91
N LEU A 90 -20.34 -10.07 38.73
CA LEU A 90 -20.20 -10.70 37.42
C LEU A 90 -21.18 -10.09 36.40
N GLY A 91 -22.44 -9.87 36.80
CA GLY A 91 -23.43 -9.22 35.94
C GLY A 91 -23.10 -7.76 35.63
N ALA A 92 -22.41 -7.05 36.52
CA ALA A 92 -21.90 -5.70 36.27
C ALA A 92 -20.71 -5.72 35.30
N THR A 93 -19.73 -6.59 35.51
CA THR A 93 -18.57 -6.77 34.63
C THR A 93 -19.00 -7.15 33.22
N ILE A 94 -19.91 -8.13 33.07
CA ILE A 94 -20.42 -8.53 31.74
C ILE A 94 -21.09 -7.35 31.04
N ARG A 95 -21.87 -6.52 31.76
CA ARG A 95 -22.50 -5.34 31.18
C ARG A 95 -21.47 -4.31 30.72
N GLN A 96 -20.43 -4.10 31.50
CA GLN A 96 -19.32 -3.21 31.16
C GLN A 96 -18.58 -3.73 29.92
N ASP A 97 -18.25 -5.02 29.87
CA ASP A 97 -17.57 -5.63 28.72
C ASP A 97 -18.41 -5.55 27.45
N ILE A 98 -19.73 -5.78 27.55
CA ILE A 98 -20.65 -5.61 26.41
C ILE A 98 -20.66 -4.15 25.92
N GLN A 99 -20.62 -3.17 26.83
CA GLN A 99 -20.55 -1.76 26.43
C GLN A 99 -19.22 -1.41 25.75
N ALA A 100 -18.11 -1.92 26.27
CA ALA A 100 -16.79 -1.75 25.65
C ALA A 100 -16.76 -2.37 24.25
N LEU A 101 -17.22 -3.61 24.10
CA LEU A 101 -17.31 -4.28 22.81
C LEU A 101 -18.20 -3.53 21.81
N ARG A 102 -19.30 -2.94 22.26
CA ARG A 102 -20.16 -2.10 21.39
C ARG A 102 -19.44 -0.83 20.93
N ALA A 103 -18.69 -0.19 21.81
CA ALA A 103 -17.89 0.97 21.45
C ALA A 103 -16.79 0.60 20.43
N ASP A 104 -16.11 -0.52 20.64
CA ASP A 104 -15.10 -1.04 19.70
C ASP A 104 -15.71 -1.38 18.34
N MET A 105 -16.88 -2.04 18.32
CA MET A 105 -17.61 -2.34 17.09
C MET A 105 -18.03 -1.07 16.34
N GLN A 106 -18.49 -0.04 17.06
CA GLN A 106 -18.82 1.25 16.45
C GLN A 106 -17.56 1.88 15.84
N GLY A 107 -16.45 1.91 16.58
CA GLY A 107 -15.19 2.44 16.07
C GLY A 107 -14.66 1.68 14.86
N LEU A 108 -14.83 0.35 14.81
CA LEU A 108 -14.51 -0.45 13.63
C LEU A 108 -15.43 -0.11 12.46
N SER A 109 -16.73 0.04 12.69
CA SER A 109 -17.70 0.42 11.65
C SER A 109 -17.35 1.77 11.03
N ASP A 110 -17.02 2.77 11.85
CA ASP A 110 -16.64 4.10 11.38
C ASP A 110 -15.34 4.05 10.56
N ARG A 111 -14.34 3.28 11.03
CA ARG A 111 -13.08 3.06 10.29
C ARG A 111 -13.30 2.38 8.95
N VAL A 112 -14.17 1.36 8.90
CA VAL A 112 -14.53 0.68 7.65
C VAL A 112 -15.19 1.67 6.70
N GLY A 113 -16.15 2.47 7.16
CA GLY A 113 -16.80 3.49 6.33
C GLY A 113 -15.81 4.52 5.76
N HIS A 114 -14.82 4.96 6.55
CA HIS A 114 -13.76 5.83 6.05
C HIS A 114 -12.87 5.16 5.00
N ILE A 115 -12.52 3.88 5.20
CA ILE A 115 -11.72 3.13 4.22
C ILE A 115 -12.49 2.93 2.92
N GLU A 116 -13.78 2.61 2.98
CA GLU A 116 -14.64 2.46 1.81
C GLU A 116 -14.74 3.76 1.02
N ALA A 117 -15.00 4.89 1.69
CA ALA A 117 -15.02 6.20 1.04
C ALA A 117 -13.66 6.57 0.40
N ALA A 118 -12.54 6.26 1.08
CA ALA A 118 -11.22 6.47 0.52
C ALA A 118 -10.95 5.56 -0.71
N CYS A 119 -11.43 4.31 -0.68
CA CYS A 119 -11.32 3.40 -1.82
C CYS A 119 -12.11 3.91 -3.02
N ASP A 120 -13.31 4.44 -2.81
CA ASP A 120 -14.14 4.97 -3.90
C ASP A 120 -13.53 6.22 -4.52
N SER A 121 -13.01 7.14 -3.69
CA SER A 121 -12.26 8.30 -4.17
C SER A 121 -11.01 7.90 -4.97
N LEU A 122 -10.28 6.88 -4.51
CA LEU A 122 -9.10 6.39 -5.23
C LEU A 122 -9.46 5.75 -6.57
N ARG A 123 -10.58 5.01 -6.65
CA ARG A 123 -11.09 4.45 -7.91
C ARG A 123 -11.46 5.54 -8.90
N GLU A 124 -12.11 6.61 -8.44
CA GLU A 124 -12.45 7.75 -9.30
C GLU A 124 -11.19 8.46 -9.82
N ALA A 125 -10.21 8.69 -8.96
CA ALA A 125 -8.91 9.23 -9.35
C ALA A 125 -8.17 8.32 -10.36
N GLN A 126 -8.26 7.01 -10.20
CA GLN A 126 -7.68 6.06 -11.14
C GLN A 126 -8.35 6.13 -12.52
N ASN A 127 -9.68 6.22 -12.56
CA ASN A 127 -10.43 6.30 -13.82
C ASN A 127 -10.09 7.58 -14.58
N THR A 128 -10.09 8.72 -13.89
CA THR A 128 -9.71 10.01 -14.49
C THR A 128 -8.27 10.01 -15.01
N LEU A 129 -7.34 9.36 -14.31
CA LEU A 129 -5.96 9.21 -14.79
C LEU A 129 -5.87 8.31 -16.03
N ALA A 130 -6.67 7.24 -16.10
CA ALA A 130 -6.72 6.38 -17.28
C ALA A 130 -7.24 7.14 -18.50
N GLU A 131 -8.31 7.93 -18.35
CA GLU A 131 -8.83 8.81 -19.41
C GLU A 131 -7.79 9.85 -19.87
N ALA A 132 -7.04 10.42 -18.92
CA ALA A 132 -5.94 11.35 -19.25
C ALA A 132 -4.80 10.65 -20.02
N ALA A 133 -4.50 9.39 -19.72
CA ALA A 133 -3.50 8.63 -20.46
C ALA A 133 -3.96 8.33 -21.90
N ASP A 134 -5.23 7.93 -22.08
CA ASP A 134 -5.80 7.65 -23.39
C ASP A 134 -5.80 8.91 -24.28
N THR A 135 -6.19 10.05 -23.73
CA THR A 135 -6.13 11.34 -24.46
C THR A 135 -4.69 11.72 -24.82
N SER A 136 -3.72 11.49 -23.94
CA SER A 136 -2.31 11.72 -24.25
C SER A 136 -1.82 10.82 -25.39
N GLU A 137 -2.27 9.58 -25.47
CA GLU A 137 -1.92 8.69 -26.57
C GLU A 137 -2.53 9.16 -27.89
N GLN A 138 -3.79 9.62 -27.87
CA GLN A 138 -4.45 10.19 -29.04
C GLN A 138 -3.72 11.43 -29.56
N VAL A 139 -3.35 12.35 -28.67
CA VAL A 139 -2.56 13.55 -29.03
C VAL A 139 -1.24 13.17 -29.66
N ARG A 140 -0.53 12.18 -29.10
CA ARG A 140 0.72 11.67 -29.68
C ARG A 140 0.50 11.07 -31.07
N GLY A 141 -0.58 10.29 -31.26
CA GLY A 141 -0.95 9.75 -32.55
C GLY A 141 -1.24 10.83 -33.60
N MET A 142 -1.98 11.87 -33.21
CA MET A 142 -2.26 13.02 -34.08
C MET A 142 -0.98 13.78 -34.45
N ALA A 143 -0.07 14.00 -33.50
CA ALA A 143 1.19 14.69 -33.76
C ALA A 143 2.06 13.94 -34.79
N LEU A 144 2.18 12.61 -34.65
CA LEU A 144 2.88 11.77 -35.62
C LEU A 144 2.22 11.80 -37.00
N HIS A 145 0.88 11.82 -37.05
CA HIS A 145 0.17 11.90 -38.31
C HIS A 145 0.39 13.24 -39.02
N ILE A 146 0.40 14.36 -38.27
CA ILE A 146 0.70 15.69 -38.81
C ILE A 146 2.13 15.72 -39.36
N GLU A 147 3.09 15.18 -38.62
CA GLU A 147 4.49 15.09 -39.07
C GLU A 147 4.62 14.28 -40.37
N ASP A 148 3.90 13.17 -40.50
CA ASP A 148 3.88 12.37 -41.73
C ASP A 148 3.29 13.17 -42.92
N LEU A 149 2.18 13.88 -42.70
CA LEU A 149 1.58 14.73 -43.73
C LEU A 149 2.51 15.87 -44.16
N ASP A 150 3.19 16.52 -43.22
CA ASP A 150 4.17 17.57 -43.51
C ASP A 150 5.36 17.02 -44.31
N ASN A 151 5.86 15.84 -43.92
CA ASN A 151 6.93 15.16 -44.64
C ASN A 151 6.50 14.76 -46.06
N MET A 152 5.28 14.25 -46.23
CA MET A 152 4.72 13.93 -47.54
C MET A 152 4.56 15.18 -48.41
N GLY A 153 4.09 16.29 -47.82
CA GLY A 153 3.93 17.58 -48.51
C GLY A 153 5.27 18.21 -48.92
N HIS A 154 6.34 17.98 -48.16
CA HIS A 154 7.67 18.51 -48.45
C HIS A 154 8.57 17.58 -49.26
N ARG A 155 8.15 16.32 -49.50
CA ARG A 155 8.98 15.31 -50.17
C ARG A 155 9.46 15.71 -51.57
N ASN A 156 8.68 16.54 -52.26
CA ASN A 156 9.01 17.04 -53.60
C ASN A 156 9.53 18.48 -53.59
N ASN A 157 9.71 19.10 -52.42
CA ASN A 157 10.17 20.48 -52.30
C ASN A 157 11.68 20.49 -52.03
N LEU A 158 12.46 20.97 -53.00
CA LEU A 158 13.89 21.22 -52.81
C LEU A 158 14.10 22.61 -52.19
N ARG A 159 14.84 22.67 -51.07
CA ARG A 159 15.25 23.94 -50.45
C ARG A 159 16.68 24.26 -50.87
N LEU A 160 16.82 25.23 -51.76
CA LEU A 160 18.13 25.76 -52.15
C LEU A 160 18.54 26.86 -51.18
N ARG A 161 19.79 26.80 -50.69
CA ARG A 161 20.39 27.81 -49.80
C ARG A 161 21.62 28.41 -50.46
N GLY A 162 21.90 29.69 -50.19
CA GLY A 162 23.10 30.37 -50.68
C GLY A 162 23.01 30.84 -52.14
N LEU A 163 21.81 30.96 -52.70
CA LEU A 163 21.62 31.65 -53.97
C LEU A 163 21.89 33.15 -53.78
N PRO A 164 22.63 33.81 -54.69
CA PRO A 164 22.78 35.26 -54.65
C PRO A 164 21.42 35.93 -54.85
N GLU A 165 21.17 37.04 -54.14
CA GLU A 165 19.90 37.79 -54.18
C GLU A 165 19.68 38.58 -55.49
N THR A 166 20.32 38.19 -56.59
CA THR A 166 20.23 38.88 -57.89
C THR A 166 18.91 38.56 -58.59
N GLU A 167 18.03 39.57 -58.61
CA GLU A 167 16.77 39.77 -59.35
C GLU A 167 15.73 38.63 -59.38
N ASP A 168 14.54 38.95 -58.85
CA ASP A 168 13.37 38.10 -58.63
C ASP A 168 12.69 37.52 -59.90
N SER A 169 13.33 37.58 -61.06
CA SER A 169 12.71 37.08 -62.28
C SER A 169 12.68 35.54 -62.25
N PRO A 170 11.50 34.90 -62.37
CA PRO A 170 11.38 33.44 -62.29
C PRO A 170 12.15 32.72 -63.41
N GLN A 171 12.46 33.43 -64.50
CA GLN A 171 13.21 32.94 -65.64
C GLN A 171 14.69 32.74 -65.31
N GLN A 172 15.34 33.73 -64.69
CA GLN A 172 16.76 33.62 -64.28
C GLN A 172 16.94 32.53 -63.22
N LEU A 173 16.00 32.39 -62.28
CA LEU A 173 16.03 31.32 -61.29
C LEU A 173 15.97 29.93 -61.96
N GLN A 174 15.17 29.80 -63.03
CA GLN A 174 15.07 28.55 -63.80
C GLN A 174 16.36 28.23 -64.56
N GLU A 175 17.02 29.23 -65.13
CA GLU A 175 18.32 29.07 -65.81
C GLU A 175 19.42 28.63 -64.84
N ILE A 176 19.55 29.32 -63.70
CA ILE A 176 20.50 28.95 -62.63
C ILE A 176 20.22 27.53 -62.11
N LEU A 177 18.93 27.17 -61.92
CA LEU A 177 18.53 25.82 -61.53
C LEU A 177 18.99 24.77 -62.55
N LEU A 178 18.79 25.02 -63.85
CA LEU A 178 19.22 24.11 -64.91
C LEU A 178 20.74 23.97 -64.97
N GLU A 179 21.47 25.07 -64.82
CA GLU A 179 22.94 25.06 -64.76
C GLU A 179 23.45 24.22 -63.59
N ILE A 180 22.91 24.43 -62.38
CA ILE A 180 23.24 23.63 -61.19
C ILE A 180 22.91 22.15 -61.42
N LEU A 181 21.72 21.85 -61.96
CA LEU A 181 21.27 20.47 -62.14
C LEU A 181 22.09 19.73 -63.20
N ASN A 182 22.42 20.40 -64.31
CA ASN A 182 23.27 19.83 -65.37
C ASN A 182 24.70 19.62 -64.88
N GLY A 183 25.23 20.53 -64.05
CA GLY A 183 26.51 20.38 -63.38
C GLY A 183 26.57 19.18 -62.42
N ILE A 184 25.51 18.98 -61.62
CA ILE A 184 25.43 17.82 -60.69
C ILE A 184 25.26 16.50 -61.45
N LEU A 185 24.45 16.49 -62.51
CA LEU A 185 24.16 15.28 -63.30
C LEU A 185 25.23 14.98 -64.35
N GLY A 186 26.24 15.83 -64.52
CA GLY A 186 27.30 15.67 -65.51
C GLY A 186 26.80 15.73 -66.95
N ARG A 187 25.77 16.54 -67.22
CA ARG A 187 25.14 16.67 -68.55
C ARG A 187 25.71 17.83 -69.38
N ASP A 188 26.73 18.53 -68.90
CA ASP A 188 27.26 19.75 -69.52
C ASP A 188 27.98 19.54 -70.88
N HIS A 189 28.02 18.30 -71.40
CA HIS A 189 28.83 17.92 -72.57
C HIS A 189 28.11 17.10 -73.65
N GLN A 190 26.79 17.22 -73.80
CA GLN A 190 26.06 16.77 -75.00
C GLN A 190 25.25 17.90 -75.60
#